data_AF-A0A935T485-F1
#
_entry.id   AF-A0A935T485-F1
#
_cell.length_a   1.000
_cell.length_b   1.000
_cell.length_c   1.000
_cell.angle_alpha   90.00
_cell.angle_beta   90.00
_cell.angle_gamma   90.00
#
_symmetry.space_group_name_H-M   'P 1'
#
loop_
_entity.id
_entity.type
_entity.pdbx_description
1 polymer ?
#
loop_
_entity_poly.entity_id
_entity_poly.type
_entity_poly.pdbx_seq_one_letter_code
_entity_poly.pdbx_strand_id
1 'polypeptide(L)'
;MMKRPRPGIPLPHPTPLSKPHWDGAREGRLRVQKCLDCGIHVFIPQPCCTGCMGSRLEWVVSSGRGTLYSYTVVHRPQQPAFEVPYAVAVVLLEEGWHMLDLDRHRRGQDRDRCRSRSCSRR
;
A
#
# COMPACT_ATOMS: atom_id res chain seq x y z
N MET A 1 7.23 -13.64 8.08
CA MET A 1 7.19 -13.20 9.49
C MET A 1 6.88 -11.71 9.53
N MET A 2 5.68 -11.31 9.98
CA MET A 2 5.31 -9.90 10.11
C MET A 2 6.23 -9.22 11.13
N LYS A 3 6.99 -8.22 10.70
CA LYS A 3 7.85 -7.45 11.61
C LYS A 3 6.95 -6.66 12.58
N ARG A 4 7.27 -6.69 13.88
CA ARG A 4 6.57 -5.91 14.92
C ARG A 4 6.49 -4.42 14.52
N PRO A 5 5.39 -3.73 14.82
CA PRO A 5 5.32 -2.28 14.66
C PRO A 5 6.45 -1.61 15.43
N ARG A 6 7.06 -0.56 14.86
CA ARG A 6 8.07 0.21 15.59
C ARG A 6 7.40 0.94 16.76
N PRO A 7 8.03 0.98 17.96
CA PRO A 7 7.50 1.76 19.08
C PRO A 7 7.28 3.21 18.68
N GLY A 8 6.15 3.80 19.08
CA GLY A 8 5.84 5.21 18.84
C GLY A 8 5.23 5.55 17.47
N ILE A 9 5.17 4.62 16.51
CA ILE A 9 4.37 4.82 15.29
C ILE A 9 2.91 4.50 15.63
N PRO A 10 1.96 5.44 15.43
CA PRO A 10 0.56 5.18 15.70
C PRO A 10 0.06 4.05 14.79
N LEU A 11 -0.68 3.11 15.39
CA LEU A 11 -1.36 2.07 14.63
C LEU A 11 -2.61 2.66 13.97
N PRO A 12 -3.01 2.14 12.80
CA PRO A 12 -4.29 2.51 12.24
C PRO A 12 -5.41 2.14 13.21
N HIS A 13 -6.44 2.98 13.28
CA HIS A 13 -7.67 2.73 14.04
C HIS A 13 -8.73 2.19 13.08
N PRO A 14 -9.04 0.88 13.07
CA PRO A 14 -10.03 0.32 12.16
C PRO A 14 -11.42 0.86 12.49
N THR A 15 -12.08 1.42 11.48
CA THR A 15 -13.52 1.71 11.48
C THR A 15 -14.28 0.51 10.91
N PRO A 16 -15.61 0.40 11.09
CA PRO A 16 -16.39 -0.67 10.45
C PRO A 16 -16.16 -0.76 8.92
N LEU A 17 -16.02 0.39 8.26
CA LEU A 17 -15.73 0.47 6.83
C LEU A 17 -14.32 -0.03 6.46
N SER A 18 -13.31 0.29 7.26
CA SER A 18 -11.91 -0.10 6.97
C SER A 18 -11.49 -1.43 7.59
N LYS A 19 -12.29 -1.99 8.49
CA LYS A 19 -12.00 -3.24 9.19
C LYS A 19 -11.61 -4.39 8.24
N PRO A 20 -12.31 -4.64 7.13
CA PRO A 20 -11.94 -5.75 6.24
C PRO A 20 -10.53 -5.60 5.64
N HIS A 21 -10.11 -4.38 5.32
CA HIS A 21 -8.74 -4.10 4.87
C HIS A 21 -7.72 -4.47 5.95
N TRP A 22 -7.93 -3.99 7.18
CA TRP A 22 -7.01 -4.24 8.29
C TRP A 22 -6.99 -5.70 8.76
N ASP A 23 -8.12 -6.40 8.69
CA ASP A 23 -8.20 -7.84 8.94
C ASP A 23 -7.38 -8.61 7.91
N GLY A 24 -7.55 -8.28 6.63
CA GLY A 24 -6.72 -8.82 5.55
C GLY A 24 -5.24 -8.55 5.81
N ALA A 25 -4.88 -7.31 6.17
CA ALA A 25 -3.51 -6.95 6.48
C ALA A 25 -2.91 -7.81 7.60
N ARG A 26 -3.68 -8.18 8.65
CA ARG A 26 -3.24 -9.10 9.73
C ARG A 26 -3.13 -10.55 9.28
N GLU A 27 -3.86 -10.95 8.26
CA GLU A 27 -3.77 -12.27 7.61
C GLU A 27 -2.69 -12.33 6.52
N GLY A 28 -1.99 -11.22 6.24
CA GLY A 28 -1.04 -11.14 5.12
C GLY A 28 -1.70 -11.09 3.74
N ARG A 29 -2.99 -10.69 3.68
CA ARG A 29 -3.78 -10.56 2.45
C ARG A 29 -4.09 -9.09 2.18
N LEU A 30 -3.69 -8.61 1.01
CA LEU A 30 -4.06 -7.26 0.59
C LEU A 30 -5.51 -7.24 0.10
N ARG A 31 -6.42 -6.74 0.94
CA ARG A 31 -7.83 -6.58 0.58
C ARG A 31 -8.12 -5.16 0.12
N VAL A 32 -8.85 -5.03 -0.99
CA VAL A 32 -9.27 -3.77 -1.60
C VAL A 32 -10.74 -3.86 -2.01
N GLN A 33 -11.45 -2.74 -2.06
CA GLN A 33 -12.81 -2.73 -2.59
C GLN A 33 -12.77 -2.76 -4.12
N LYS A 34 -13.68 -3.50 -4.74
CA LYS A 34 -13.92 -3.50 -6.19
C LYS A 34 -15.38 -3.13 -6.45
N CYS A 35 -15.61 -2.21 -7.38
CA CYS A 35 -16.95 -1.86 -7.81
C CYS A 35 -17.50 -2.90 -8.78
N LEU A 36 -18.69 -3.43 -8.49
CA LEU A 36 -19.37 -4.40 -9.36
C LEU A 36 -20.01 -3.74 -10.59
N ASP A 37 -20.18 -2.42 -10.60
CA ASP A 37 -20.80 -1.67 -11.70
C ASP A 37 -19.78 -1.23 -12.75
N CYS A 38 -18.66 -0.64 -12.33
CA CYS A 38 -17.64 -0.09 -13.23
C CYS A 38 -16.28 -0.81 -13.17
N GLY A 39 -16.13 -1.81 -12.30
CA GLY A 39 -14.95 -2.66 -12.24
C GLY A 39 -13.71 -2.06 -11.57
N ILE A 40 -13.71 -0.77 -11.20
CA ILE A 40 -12.55 -0.13 -10.60
C ILE A 40 -12.25 -0.66 -9.19
N HIS A 41 -10.98 -0.60 -8.80
CA HIS A 41 -10.54 -0.83 -7.44
C HIS A 41 -10.51 0.49 -6.66
N VAL A 42 -11.06 0.49 -5.46
CA VAL A 42 -11.13 1.65 -4.57
C VAL A 42 -10.17 1.42 -3.40
N PHE A 43 -8.99 2.00 -3.52
CA PHE A 43 -7.98 2.04 -2.47
C PHE A 43 -8.21 3.29 -1.62
N ILE A 44 -8.22 3.13 -0.29
CA ILE A 44 -8.95 3.95 0.70
C ILE A 44 -10.44 3.54 0.75
N PRO A 45 -10.85 2.73 1.74
CA PRO A 45 -12.21 2.21 1.84
C PRO A 45 -13.26 3.33 1.82
N GLN A 46 -14.23 3.25 0.89
CA GLN A 46 -15.32 4.20 0.70
C GLN A 46 -16.69 3.52 0.85
N PRO A 47 -17.73 4.27 1.27
CA PRO A 47 -19.11 3.77 1.26
C PRO A 47 -19.70 3.67 -0.17
N CYS A 48 -19.14 4.42 -1.13
CA CYS A 48 -19.57 4.45 -2.52
C CYS A 48 -18.35 4.46 -3.47
N CYS A 49 -18.57 4.02 -4.71
CA CYS A 49 -17.53 3.97 -5.73
C CYS A 49 -17.08 5.38 -6.13
N THR A 50 -15.77 5.62 -6.14
CA THR A 50 -15.19 6.92 -6.54
C THR A 50 -15.29 7.20 -8.04
N GLY A 51 -15.56 6.18 -8.87
CA GLY A 51 -15.70 6.32 -10.32
C GLY A 51 -17.14 6.56 -10.78
N CYS A 52 -18.09 5.77 -10.28
CA CYS A 52 -19.48 5.82 -10.73
C CYS A 52 -20.51 6.20 -9.65
N MET A 53 -20.07 6.46 -8.42
CA MET A 53 -20.93 6.73 -7.24
C MET A 53 -21.89 5.60 -6.84
N GLY A 54 -21.82 4.44 -7.49
CA GLY A 54 -22.58 3.25 -7.11
C GLY A 54 -22.19 2.68 -5.74
N SER A 55 -23.12 2.04 -5.05
CA SER A 55 -22.93 1.45 -3.71
C SER A 55 -22.53 -0.03 -3.73
N ARG A 56 -22.51 -0.68 -4.90
CA ARG A 56 -22.14 -2.10 -5.04
C ARG A 56 -20.62 -2.28 -5.04
N LEU A 57 -20.05 -2.24 -3.85
CA LEU A 57 -18.64 -2.51 -3.57
C LEU A 57 -18.49 -3.88 -2.89
N GLU A 58 -17.58 -4.70 -3.40
CA GLU A 58 -17.19 -5.96 -2.77
C GLU A 58 -15.72 -5.92 -2.33
N TRP A 59 -15.37 -6.74 -1.34
CA TRP A 59 -13.98 -6.89 -0.91
C TRP A 59 -13.31 -8.03 -1.66
N VAL A 60 -12.25 -7.71 -2.41
CA VAL A 60 -11.45 -8.68 -3.15
C VAL A 60 -10.03 -8.72 -2.60
N VAL A 61 -9.34 -9.85 -2.80
CA VAL A 61 -7.92 -9.99 -2.49
C VAL A 61 -7.13 -9.61 -3.74
N SER A 62 -6.31 -8.57 -3.64
CA SER A 62 -5.32 -8.23 -4.67
C SER A 62 -4.20 -9.27 -4.66
N SER A 63 -3.60 -9.50 -5.83
CA SER A 63 -2.40 -10.31 -5.99
C SER A 63 -1.22 -9.82 -5.15
N GLY A 64 -1.21 -8.54 -4.78
CA GLY A 64 -0.08 -7.87 -4.14
C GLY A 64 1.12 -7.70 -5.05
N ARG A 65 0.99 -7.99 -6.35
CA ARG A 65 2.03 -7.79 -7.36
C ARG A 65 1.86 -6.44 -8.01
N GLY A 66 2.98 -5.76 -8.22
CA GLY A 66 2.99 -4.45 -8.84
C GLY A 66 4.40 -4.00 -9.20
N THR A 67 4.47 -2.86 -9.84
CA THR A 67 5.71 -2.18 -10.22
C THR A 67 5.85 -0.88 -9.46
N LEU A 68 7.08 -0.52 -9.09
CA LEU A 68 7.35 0.79 -8.52
C LEU A 68 7.01 1.88 -9.55
N TYR A 69 6.01 2.70 -9.24
CA TYR A 69 5.58 3.80 -10.10
C TYR A 69 6.42 5.06 -9.85
N SER A 70 6.56 5.43 -8.58
CA SER A 70 7.36 6.58 -8.15
C SER A 70 7.80 6.39 -6.70
N TYR A 71 8.84 7.10 -6.26
CA TYR A 71 9.25 7.11 -4.86
C TYR A 71 9.93 8.43 -4.49
N THR A 72 9.96 8.73 -3.19
CA THR A 72 10.74 9.81 -2.63
C THR A 72 11.49 9.32 -1.39
N VAL A 73 12.66 9.90 -1.12
CA VAL A 73 13.45 9.60 0.08
C VAL A 73 13.26 10.72 1.08
N VAL A 74 12.71 10.38 2.23
CA VAL A 74 12.48 11.30 3.33
C VAL A 74 13.72 11.33 4.22
N HIS A 75 14.36 12.50 4.26
CA HIS A 75 15.55 12.77 5.08
C HIS A 75 15.23 13.52 6.38
N ARG A 76 14.01 14.05 6.52
CA ARG A 76 13.54 14.70 7.75
C ARG A 76 12.29 13.97 8.25
N PRO A 77 12.30 13.40 9.46
CA PRO A 77 11.19 12.58 9.93
C PRO A 77 9.96 13.43 10.24
N GLN A 78 8.77 12.94 9.87
CA GLN A 78 7.51 13.62 10.22
C GLN A 78 7.19 13.49 11.72
N GLN A 79 7.67 12.44 12.38
CA GLN A 79 7.58 12.23 13.82
C GLN A 79 8.86 11.57 14.34
N PRO A 80 9.25 11.75 15.62
CA PRO A 80 10.48 11.19 16.18
C PRO A 80 10.62 9.66 16.04
N ALA A 81 9.51 8.94 15.92
CA ALA A 81 9.49 7.48 15.76
C ALA A 81 9.97 6.99 14.38
N PHE A 82 10.12 7.88 13.38
CA PHE A 82 10.61 7.51 12.06
C PHE A 82 12.14 7.69 11.97
N GLU A 83 12.86 6.57 11.80
CA GLU A 83 14.29 6.56 11.50
C GLU A 83 14.52 7.00 10.04
N VAL A 84 15.33 8.04 9.83
CA VAL A 84 15.70 8.56 8.51
C VAL A 84 17.10 8.08 8.08
N PRO A 85 17.37 7.95 6.76
CA PRO A 85 16.43 8.14 5.66
C PRO A 85 15.50 6.92 5.45
N TYR A 86 14.28 7.17 4.98
CA TYR A 86 13.35 6.12 4.52
C TYR A 86 12.74 6.49 3.18
N ALA A 87 12.38 5.50 2.37
CA ALA A 87 11.68 5.74 1.10
C ALA A 87 10.17 5.53 1.26
N VAL A 88 9.40 6.45 0.70
CA VAL A 88 7.96 6.30 0.49
C VAL A 88 7.75 6.03 -0.99
N ALA A 89 7.09 4.92 -1.30
CA ALA A 89 6.89 4.43 -2.65
C ALA A 89 5.40 4.48 -3.01
N VAL A 90 5.14 4.79 -4.28
CA VAL A 90 3.87 4.54 -4.95
C VAL A 90 4.08 3.30 -5.81
N VAL A 91 3.29 2.25 -5.55
CA VAL A 91 3.30 1.01 -6.32
C VAL A 91 2.07 0.97 -7.21
N LEU A 92 2.26 0.78 -8.51
CA LEU A 92 1.18 0.46 -9.44
C LEU A 92 0.97 -1.05 -9.42
N LEU A 93 -0.18 -1.50 -8.92
CA LEU A 93 -0.54 -2.91 -8.82
C LEU A 93 -0.97 -3.43 -10.20
N GLU A 94 -0.84 -4.74 -10.42
CA GLU A 94 -1.26 -5.40 -11.67
C GLU A 94 -2.76 -5.21 -11.95
N GLU A 95 -3.57 -4.96 -10.92
CA GLU A 95 -4.99 -4.66 -11.09
C GLU A 95 -5.29 -3.19 -11.44
N GLY A 96 -4.27 -2.38 -11.73
CA GLY A 96 -4.39 -1.04 -12.31
C GLY A 96 -4.62 0.11 -11.32
N TRP A 97 -4.35 -0.10 -10.03
CA TRP A 97 -4.52 0.93 -8.99
C TRP A 97 -3.22 1.17 -8.23
N HIS A 98 -3.12 2.34 -7.57
CA HIS A 98 -1.92 2.78 -6.87
C HIS A 98 -2.03 2.57 -5.37
N MET A 99 -0.96 2.05 -4.77
CA MET A 99 -0.79 1.94 -3.32
C MET A 99 0.38 2.81 -2.85
N LEU A 100 0.18 3.49 -1.72
CA LEU A 100 1.29 4.06 -0.95
C LEU A 100 1.86 3.00 -0.01
N ASP A 101 3.17 2.79 -0.09
CA ASP A 101 3.92 1.91 0.81
C ASP A 101 5.15 2.63 1.38
N LEU A 102 5.53 2.22 2.58
CA LEU A 102 6.79 2.63 3.19
C LEU A 102 7.80 1.53 2.94
N ASP A 103 8.81 1.78 2.10
CA ASP A 103 9.84 0.79 1.87
C ASP A 103 10.60 0.53 3.19
N ARG A 104 10.55 -0.73 3.63
CA ARG A 104 11.22 -1.22 4.83
C ARG A 104 12.58 -1.83 4.52
N HIS A 105 12.99 -1.87 3.26
CA HIS A 105 14.29 -2.39 2.88
C HIS A 105 15.41 -1.42 3.27
N ARG A 106 16.00 -1.68 4.45
CA ARG A 106 17.36 -1.24 4.84
C ARG A 106 18.45 -1.89 3.95
N ARG A 107 18.26 -1.96 2.63
CA ARG A 107 19.30 -2.38 1.68
C ARG A 107 19.67 -1.21 0.78
N GLY A 108 20.60 -0.42 1.31
CA GLY A 108 21.57 0.30 0.49
C GLY A 108 21.05 1.56 -0.17
N GLN A 109 21.74 2.66 0.11
CA GLN A 109 21.77 3.86 -0.69
C GLN A 109 22.37 3.55 -2.08
N ASP A 110 21.66 2.78 -2.90
CA ASP A 110 22.12 2.48 -4.25
C ASP A 110 21.19 3.14 -5.26
N ARG A 111 21.51 4.41 -5.54
CA ARG A 111 20.87 5.24 -6.58
C ARG A 111 20.87 4.57 -7.96
N ASP A 112 21.63 3.49 -8.15
CA ASP A 112 21.85 2.86 -9.44
C ASP A 112 21.10 1.54 -9.64
N ARG A 113 20.50 0.96 -8.60
CA ARG A 113 19.82 -0.35 -8.72
C ARG A 113 18.36 -0.28 -9.16
N CYS A 114 17.74 0.89 -9.13
CA CYS A 114 16.34 1.10 -9.54
C CYS A 114 16.20 1.76 -10.93
N ARG A 115 17.22 1.68 -11.79
CA ARG A 115 17.14 2.17 -13.18
C ARG A 115 16.86 1.08 -14.22
N SER A 116 17.04 -0.19 -13.89
CA SER A 116 16.72 -1.29 -14.81
C SER A 116 15.28 -1.78 -14.60
N ARG A 117 14.45 -1.67 -15.66
CA ARG A 117 13.05 -2.11 -15.78
C ARG A 117 12.82 -3.63 -15.63
N SER A 118 13.69 -4.33 -14.91
CA SER A 118 13.71 -5.78 -14.78
C SER A 118 14.06 -6.18 -13.35
N CYS A 119 13.26 -5.74 -12.37
CA CYS A 119 13.29 -6.39 -11.05
C CYS A 119 12.34 -7.60 -11.08
N SER A 120 12.69 -8.60 -11.90
CA SER A 120 12.12 -9.93 -11.83
C SER A 120 12.95 -10.79 -10.88
N ARG A 121 12.33 -11.17 -9.75
CA ARG A 121 12.55 -12.35 -8.88
C ARG A 121 13.97 -12.92 -8.70
N ARG A 122 14.40 -13.03 -7.44
CA ARG A 122 14.64 -14.30 -6.72
C ARG A 122 14.63 -14.07 -5.22
#